data_AF-A0A913YJQ8-F1
#
_entry.id   AF-A0A913YJQ8-F1
#
_cell.length_a   1.000
_cell.length_b   1.000
_cell.length_c   1.000
_cell.angle_alpha   90.00
_cell.angle_beta   90.00
_cell.angle_gamma   90.00
#
_symmetry.space_group_name_H-M   'P 1'
#
loop_
_entity.id
_entity.type
_entity.pdbx_description
1 polymer ?
#
loop_
_entity_poly.entity_id
_entity_poly.type
_entity_poly.pdbx_seq_one_letter_code
_entity_poly.pdbx_strand_id
1 'polypeptide(L)'
;FPIFEETVRDNKLLDYVEDLIGPNIRHIRQEKVNLKLPKGTRFPVKWHQDWAFYPHTNQKMLMACVSIDDTTRENGCLQVIPKSHKGPLFSHFKDGEFSAAINDELFDPSSTVHLEVPSGGVSLHHALTVHGSAPNNTNQKRRLLVFLYCNTDAWPLLGVTSMEYGNIGPVDWDRFTSTIVRGEATLFPKMESVQVCLPVPFDKPGYVFEEKVPITSSHEDPKN
;
A
#
# COMPACT_ATOMS: atom_id res chain seq x y z
N PHE A 1 1.16 -18.87 -2.18
CA PHE A 1 1.54 -19.69 -1.00
C PHE A 1 0.32 -19.81 -0.09
N PRO A 2 -0.05 -21.01 0.39
CA PRO A 2 -1.28 -21.22 1.16
C PRO A 2 -1.45 -20.26 2.35
N ILE A 3 -0.38 -20.02 3.11
CA ILE A 3 -0.43 -19.15 4.29
C ILE A 3 -0.83 -17.70 3.99
N PHE A 4 -0.46 -17.15 2.82
CA PHE A 4 -0.85 -15.78 2.45
C PHE A 4 -2.35 -15.71 2.13
N GLU A 5 -2.87 -16.68 1.39
CA GLU A 5 -4.29 -16.77 1.07
C GLU A 5 -5.15 -17.00 2.33
N GLU A 6 -4.66 -17.82 3.26
CA GLU A 6 -5.30 -18.00 4.57
C GLU A 6 -5.30 -16.70 5.39
N THR A 7 -4.18 -15.97 5.43
CA THR A 7 -4.09 -14.70 6.18
C THR A 7 -5.00 -13.63 5.58
N VAL A 8 -5.10 -13.53 4.25
CA VAL A 8 -6.01 -12.60 3.55
C VAL A 8 -7.47 -12.88 3.89
N ARG A 9 -7.80 -14.14 4.21
CA ARG A 9 -9.16 -14.60 4.53
C ARG A 9 -9.38 -14.82 6.02
N ASP A 10 -8.46 -14.39 6.87
CA ASP A 10 -8.59 -14.53 8.32
C ASP A 10 -9.81 -13.73 8.82
N ASN A 11 -10.73 -14.41 9.49
CA ASN A 11 -11.99 -13.79 9.90
C ASN A 11 -11.79 -12.65 10.89
N LYS A 12 -10.82 -12.76 11.80
CA LYS A 12 -10.57 -11.71 12.79
C LYS A 12 -10.02 -10.45 12.13
N LEU A 13 -9.14 -10.59 11.14
CA LEU A 13 -8.72 -9.47 10.30
C LEU A 13 -9.91 -8.86 9.54
N LEU A 14 -10.69 -9.70 8.87
CA LEU A 14 -11.82 -9.24 8.06
C LEU A 14 -12.93 -8.58 8.89
N ASP A 15 -13.11 -8.94 10.16
CA ASP A 15 -14.06 -8.25 11.07
C ASP A 15 -13.67 -6.78 11.26
N TYR A 16 -12.39 -6.49 11.49
CA TYR A 16 -11.92 -5.10 11.59
C TYR A 16 -11.99 -4.35 10.25
N VAL A 17 -11.77 -5.06 9.14
CA VAL A 17 -11.90 -4.46 7.80
C VAL A 17 -13.37 -4.12 7.53
N GLU A 18 -14.29 -5.02 7.86
CA GLU A 18 -15.73 -4.84 7.71
C GLU A 18 -16.25 -3.62 8.47
N ASP A 19 -15.79 -3.41 9.71
CA ASP A 19 -16.14 -2.23 10.51
C ASP A 19 -15.76 -0.89 9.81
N LEU A 20 -14.72 -0.91 8.96
CA LEU A 20 -14.17 0.30 8.34
C LEU A 20 -14.68 0.54 6.92
N ILE A 21 -14.88 -0.50 6.11
CA ILE A 21 -15.27 -0.38 4.69
C ILE A 21 -16.58 -1.07 4.34
N GLY A 22 -17.22 -1.77 5.29
CA GLY A 22 -18.49 -2.47 5.12
C GLY A 22 -18.35 -3.97 4.80
N PRO A 23 -19.48 -4.70 4.69
CA PRO A 23 -19.53 -6.17 4.74
C PRO A 23 -19.08 -6.88 3.45
N ASN A 24 -19.04 -6.16 2.32
CA ASN A 24 -18.66 -6.73 1.04
C ASN A 24 -17.23 -6.35 0.72
N ILE A 25 -16.29 -7.29 0.86
CA ILE A 25 -14.85 -7.03 0.85
C ILE A 25 -14.19 -7.78 -0.32
N ARG A 26 -13.42 -7.04 -1.11
CA ARG A 26 -12.44 -7.55 -2.07
C ARG A 26 -11.02 -7.32 -1.59
N HIS A 27 -10.15 -8.28 -1.87
CA HIS A 27 -8.70 -8.17 -1.75
C HIS A 27 -8.07 -7.91 -3.13
N ILE A 28 -7.42 -6.77 -3.31
CA ILE A 28 -6.71 -6.46 -4.55
C ILE A 28 -5.35 -7.18 -4.51
N ARG A 29 -5.06 -8.05 -5.50
CA ARG A 29 -3.91 -8.98 -5.51
C ARG A 29 -2.59 -8.26 -5.83
N GLN A 30 -2.20 -7.37 -4.93
CA GLN A 30 -0.94 -6.63 -4.95
C GLN A 30 -0.25 -6.70 -3.59
N GLU A 31 -0.30 -7.87 -2.96
CA GLU A 31 0.38 -8.10 -1.71
C GLU A 31 1.87 -7.75 -1.83
N LYS A 32 2.36 -6.98 -0.85
CA LYS A 32 3.76 -6.57 -0.79
C LYS A 32 4.36 -7.09 0.49
N VAL A 33 5.57 -7.63 0.40
CA VAL A 33 6.42 -7.83 1.57
C VAL A 33 7.31 -6.60 1.67
N ASN A 34 7.00 -5.71 2.61
CA ASN A 34 7.89 -4.61 2.95
C ASN A 34 9.00 -5.17 3.86
N LEU A 35 10.16 -5.44 3.28
CA LEU A 35 11.37 -5.89 3.98
C LEU A 35 12.29 -4.70 4.26
N LYS A 36 12.64 -4.46 5.52
CA LYS A 36 13.73 -3.54 5.88
C LYS A 36 14.93 -4.34 6.35
N LEU A 37 16.03 -4.21 5.62
CA LEU A 37 17.30 -4.82 5.98
C LEU A 37 17.95 -4.10 7.18
N PRO A 38 18.80 -4.79 7.96
CA PRO A 38 19.50 -4.21 9.11
C PRO A 38 20.37 -2.98 8.80
N LYS A 39 20.91 -2.36 9.85
CA LYS A 39 22.08 -1.44 9.85
C LYS A 39 21.92 -0.21 8.97
N GLY A 40 20.74 0.39 8.96
CA GLY A 40 20.48 1.66 8.26
C GLY A 40 20.44 1.52 6.74
N THR A 41 20.23 0.29 6.21
CA THR A 41 20.10 0.10 4.76
C THR A 41 18.96 0.98 4.24
N ARG A 42 19.28 1.85 3.25
CA ARG A 42 18.45 3.00 2.84
C ARG A 42 17.25 2.61 1.97
N PHE A 43 16.25 1.98 2.57
CA PHE A 43 14.95 1.78 1.94
C PHE A 43 13.83 2.49 2.72
N PRO A 44 13.89 3.81 2.99
CA PRO A 44 12.75 4.52 3.54
C PRO A 44 11.58 4.46 2.55
N VAL A 45 10.35 4.41 3.08
CA VAL A 45 9.17 4.63 2.23
C VAL A 45 8.86 6.11 2.34
N LYS A 46 8.94 6.82 1.21
CA LYS A 46 8.65 8.27 1.16
C LYS A 46 7.19 8.53 1.50
N TRP A 47 6.90 9.74 1.97
CA TRP A 47 5.53 10.16 2.27
C TRP A 47 4.65 10.05 1.03
N HIS A 48 3.54 9.34 1.15
CA HIS A 48 2.59 9.13 0.06
C HIS A 48 1.17 8.87 0.59
N GLN A 49 0.22 8.93 -0.33
CA GLN A 49 -1.14 8.40 -0.19
C GLN A 49 -1.32 7.30 -1.23
N ASP A 50 -1.74 6.11 -0.82
CA ASP A 50 -1.94 4.96 -1.71
C ASP A 50 -3.08 5.18 -2.71
N TRP A 51 -4.04 6.05 -2.38
CA TRP A 51 -5.13 6.42 -3.30
C TRP A 51 -4.64 6.91 -4.66
N ALA A 52 -3.48 7.55 -4.73
CA ALA A 52 -2.86 8.02 -5.97
C ALA A 52 -2.44 6.89 -6.93
N PHE A 53 -2.23 5.69 -6.39
CA PHE A 53 -1.85 4.49 -7.14
C PHE A 53 -3.08 3.65 -7.50
N TYR A 54 -4.14 3.75 -6.71
CA TYR A 54 -5.34 2.91 -6.79
C TYR A 54 -6.61 3.76 -6.85
N PRO A 55 -6.80 4.63 -7.86
CA PRO A 55 -8.03 5.41 -7.95
C PRO A 55 -9.24 4.52 -8.28
N HIS A 56 -10.27 4.62 -7.45
CA HIS A 56 -11.55 3.90 -7.57
C HIS A 56 -12.73 4.89 -7.59
N THR A 57 -13.93 4.38 -7.87
CA THR A 57 -15.19 5.15 -7.94
C THR A 57 -15.60 5.71 -6.59
N ASN A 58 -15.12 5.14 -5.49
CA ASN A 58 -15.26 5.63 -4.14
C ASN A 58 -14.06 5.22 -3.27
N GLN A 59 -13.94 5.83 -2.09
CA GLN A 59 -12.76 5.71 -1.24
C GLN A 59 -12.83 4.64 -0.15
N LYS A 60 -13.79 3.70 -0.20
CA LYS A 60 -13.88 2.58 0.76
C LYS A 60 -12.77 1.55 0.54
N MET A 61 -11.55 1.95 0.87
CA MET A 61 -10.32 1.22 0.63
C MET A 61 -9.31 1.50 1.74
N LEU A 62 -8.64 0.44 2.18
CA LEU A 62 -7.62 0.51 3.22
C LEU A 62 -6.50 -0.49 2.98
N MET A 63 -5.36 -0.21 3.61
CA MET A 63 -4.25 -1.13 3.68
C MET A 63 -4.23 -1.79 5.05
N ALA A 64 -4.02 -3.10 5.06
CA ALA A 64 -3.79 -3.88 6.25
C ALA A 64 -2.34 -4.36 6.29
N CYS A 65 -1.61 -3.88 7.28
CA CYS A 65 -0.20 -4.18 7.47
C CYS A 65 -0.03 -5.16 8.62
N VAL A 66 0.22 -6.43 8.30
CA VAL A 66 0.41 -7.54 9.24
C VAL A 66 1.89 -7.65 9.60
N SER A 67 2.21 -7.38 10.87
CA SER A 67 3.57 -7.39 11.42
C SER A 67 4.07 -8.82 11.59
N ILE A 68 5.02 -9.25 10.77
CA ILE A 68 5.65 -10.58 10.93
C ILE A 68 6.69 -10.51 12.06
N ASP A 69 7.46 -9.44 12.09
CA ASP A 69 8.39 -9.10 13.16
C ASP A 69 7.82 -7.88 13.91
N ASP A 70 8.19 -7.66 15.18
CA ASP A 70 7.85 -6.44 15.91
C ASP A 70 8.23 -5.21 15.07
N THR A 71 7.31 -4.25 14.92
CA THR A 71 7.59 -2.97 14.26
C THR A 71 7.74 -1.90 15.31
N THR A 72 8.94 -1.36 15.44
CA THR A 72 9.28 -0.31 16.41
C THR A 72 9.73 0.95 15.68
N ARG A 73 9.87 2.05 16.42
CA ARG A 73 10.42 3.29 15.85
C ARG A 73 11.84 3.10 15.31
N GLU A 74 12.68 2.33 15.99
CA GLU A 74 14.09 2.11 15.60
C GLU A 74 14.23 1.25 14.34
N ASN A 75 13.31 0.31 14.12
CA ASN A 75 13.37 -0.62 12.99
C ASN A 75 12.52 -0.19 11.77
N GLY A 76 12.01 1.04 11.79
CA GLY A 76 11.31 1.65 10.66
C GLY A 76 9.87 1.21 10.55
N CYS A 77 9.11 1.27 11.66
CA CYS A 77 7.66 1.16 11.64
C CYS A 77 7.00 2.22 10.73
N LEU A 78 5.71 2.01 10.46
CA LEU A 78 4.91 2.99 9.71
C LEU A 78 4.79 4.29 10.49
N GLN A 79 4.88 5.39 9.75
CA GLN A 79 4.64 6.75 10.21
C GLN A 79 3.42 7.28 9.48
N VAL A 80 2.52 7.95 10.19
CA VAL A 80 1.28 8.48 9.63
C VAL A 80 1.04 9.91 10.07
N ILE A 81 0.32 10.68 9.26
CA ILE A 81 -0.26 11.96 9.66
C ILE A 81 -1.71 11.72 10.08
N PRO A 82 -2.05 11.82 11.38
CA PRO A 82 -3.40 11.59 11.85
C PRO A 82 -4.43 12.48 11.13
N LYS A 83 -5.62 11.93 10.85
CA LYS A 83 -6.75 12.62 10.17
C LYS A 83 -6.47 13.09 8.73
N SER A 84 -5.28 12.89 8.17
CA SER A 84 -4.94 13.29 6.80
C SER A 84 -5.84 12.67 5.73
N HIS A 85 -6.44 11.51 5.99
CA HIS A 85 -7.43 10.88 5.10
C HIS A 85 -8.71 11.71 4.89
N LYS A 86 -8.96 12.73 5.72
CA LYS A 86 -10.07 13.69 5.55
C LYS A 86 -9.65 14.95 4.78
N GLY A 87 -8.35 15.06 4.47
CA GLY A 87 -7.78 16.17 3.74
C GLY A 87 -7.74 15.92 2.23
N PRO A 88 -6.98 16.73 1.49
CA PRO A 88 -6.86 16.58 0.04
C PRO A 88 -6.02 15.36 -0.34
N LEU A 89 -6.11 15.01 -1.62
CA LEU A 89 -5.06 14.26 -2.30
C LEU A 89 -3.93 15.23 -2.67
N PHE A 90 -2.77 15.09 -2.04
CA PHE A 90 -1.58 15.87 -2.37
C PHE A 90 -1.01 15.46 -3.73
N SER A 91 -0.23 16.34 -4.37
CA SER A 91 0.42 16.00 -5.63
C SER A 91 1.50 14.92 -5.47
N HIS A 92 1.38 13.84 -6.25
CA HIS A 92 2.43 12.82 -6.44
C HIS A 92 3.18 13.01 -7.76
N PHE A 93 3.18 14.23 -8.30
CA PHE A 93 3.86 14.57 -9.54
C PHE A 93 5.01 15.52 -9.30
N LYS A 94 6.11 15.28 -10.01
CA LYS A 94 7.27 16.16 -10.09
C LYS A 94 7.65 16.31 -11.55
N ASP A 95 7.79 17.56 -12.01
CA ASP A 95 8.17 17.89 -13.38
C ASP A 95 7.27 17.21 -14.44
N GLY A 96 5.98 17.06 -14.13
CA GLY A 96 4.98 16.42 -15.00
C GLY A 96 4.99 14.88 -14.97
N GLU A 97 5.87 14.26 -14.18
CA GLU A 97 5.95 12.80 -14.05
C GLU A 97 5.48 12.31 -12.68
N PHE A 98 4.82 11.14 -12.65
CA PHE A 98 4.42 10.51 -11.39
C PHE A 98 5.66 10.04 -10.60
N SER A 99 5.84 10.58 -9.39
CA SER A 99 7.03 10.38 -8.56
C SER A 99 6.84 9.36 -7.43
N ALA A 100 5.67 8.73 -7.32
CA ALA A 100 5.30 7.78 -6.27
C ALA A 100 5.46 8.29 -4.82
N ALA A 101 5.65 9.59 -4.65
CA ALA A 101 5.81 10.26 -3.38
C ALA A 101 5.19 11.65 -3.49
N ILE A 102 4.71 12.17 -2.36
CA ILE A 102 4.18 13.53 -2.28
C ILE A 102 5.30 14.52 -2.59
N ASN A 103 5.08 15.36 -3.59
CA ASN A 103 5.94 16.49 -3.99
C ASN A 103 5.14 17.80 -3.93
N ASP A 104 4.27 17.89 -2.94
CA ASP A 104 3.41 19.04 -2.71
C ASP A 104 4.03 19.95 -1.64
N GLU A 105 4.22 21.23 -1.94
CA GLU A 105 4.82 22.19 -1.02
C GLU A 105 3.92 22.49 0.19
N LEU A 106 2.62 22.19 0.10
CA LEU A 106 1.67 22.37 1.20
C LEU A 106 1.72 21.22 2.23
N PHE A 107 2.46 20.15 1.93
CA PHE A 107 2.58 19.01 2.83
C PHE A 107 3.53 19.32 4.00
N ASP A 108 3.01 19.22 5.23
CA ASP A 108 3.78 19.35 6.47
C ASP A 108 3.80 18.01 7.26
N PRO A 109 4.97 17.37 7.42
CA PRO A 109 5.10 16.14 8.20
C PRO A 109 5.23 16.37 9.73
N SER A 110 5.11 17.61 10.25
CA SER A 110 5.36 17.94 11.66
C SER A 110 4.49 17.18 12.66
N SER A 111 3.28 16.77 12.27
CA SER A 111 2.30 16.08 13.13
C SER A 111 2.36 14.55 13.07
N THR A 112 3.51 14.00 12.67
CA THR A 112 3.73 12.57 12.49
C THR A 112 3.55 11.75 13.77
N VAL A 113 2.84 10.62 13.66
CA VAL A 113 2.74 9.57 14.69
C VAL A 113 3.37 8.27 14.16
N HIS A 114 4.06 7.54 15.04
CA HIS A 114 4.68 6.25 14.73
C HIS A 114 3.73 5.12 15.17
N LEU A 115 3.55 4.12 14.31
CA LEU A 115 2.69 2.96 14.58
C LEU A 115 3.56 1.77 14.98
N GLU A 116 3.83 1.65 16.28
CA GLU A 116 4.53 0.50 16.83
C GLU A 116 3.56 -0.65 17.06
N VAL A 117 3.86 -1.83 16.49
CA VAL A 117 2.95 -2.97 16.42
C VAL A 117 3.74 -4.24 16.70
N PRO A 118 3.35 -5.05 17.70
CA PRO A 118 4.04 -6.31 17.98
C PRO A 118 3.84 -7.33 16.85
N SER A 119 4.72 -8.31 16.76
CA SER A 119 4.59 -9.46 15.86
C SER A 119 3.21 -10.14 16.03
N GLY A 120 2.57 -10.46 14.92
CA GLY A 120 1.20 -10.94 14.85
C GLY A 120 0.12 -9.85 14.94
N GLY A 121 0.50 -8.61 15.26
CA GLY A 121 -0.39 -7.45 15.24
C GLY A 121 -0.66 -6.93 13.82
N VAL A 122 -1.69 -6.10 13.70
CA VAL A 122 -2.07 -5.46 12.44
C VAL A 122 -2.28 -3.97 12.64
N SER A 123 -1.78 -3.16 11.71
CA SER A 123 -2.20 -1.76 11.56
C SER A 123 -3.08 -1.62 10.31
N LEU A 124 -4.14 -0.83 10.43
CA LEU A 124 -5.07 -0.52 9.35
C LEU A 124 -5.02 0.98 9.09
N HIS A 125 -4.94 1.39 7.83
CA HIS A 125 -5.04 2.79 7.45
C HIS A 125 -5.75 2.98 6.12
N HIS A 126 -6.54 4.05 6.04
CA HIS A 126 -7.30 4.41 4.84
C HIS A 126 -6.35 4.79 3.69
N ALA A 127 -6.74 4.52 2.43
CA ALA A 127 -5.94 4.81 1.23
C ALA A 127 -5.43 6.25 1.10
N LEU A 128 -6.20 7.23 1.60
CA LEU A 128 -5.82 8.65 1.67
C LEU A 128 -4.96 9.05 2.88
N THR A 129 -4.70 8.15 3.83
CA THR A 129 -3.87 8.48 4.98
C THR A 129 -2.45 8.73 4.48
N VAL A 130 -1.93 9.93 4.71
CA VAL A 130 -0.53 10.25 4.40
C VAL A 130 0.36 9.44 5.33
N HIS A 131 1.23 8.63 4.74
CA HIS A 131 2.08 7.73 5.49
C HIS A 131 3.43 7.49 4.81
N GLY A 132 4.38 6.99 5.59
CA GLY A 132 5.75 6.68 5.17
C GLY A 132 6.43 5.75 6.18
N SER A 133 7.72 5.52 6.03
CA SER A 133 8.50 4.82 7.07
C SER A 133 9.98 5.17 7.01
N ALA A 134 10.58 5.32 8.19
CA ALA A 134 12.01 5.53 8.34
C ALA A 134 12.84 4.29 7.92
N PRO A 135 14.16 4.43 7.70
CA PRO A 135 15.07 3.30 7.57
C PRO A 135 15.09 2.43 8.84
N ASN A 136 15.53 1.17 8.70
CA ASN A 136 15.73 0.29 9.85
C ASN A 136 17.16 0.43 10.37
N ASN A 137 17.32 1.00 11.56
CA ASN A 137 18.61 1.26 12.19
C ASN A 137 19.07 0.13 13.12
N THR A 138 18.29 -0.94 13.26
CA THR A 138 18.60 -2.07 14.13
C THR A 138 19.48 -3.11 13.44
N ASN A 139 19.99 -4.08 14.19
CA ASN A 139 20.78 -5.18 13.65
C ASN A 139 19.95 -6.33 13.06
N GLN A 140 18.61 -6.25 13.14
CA GLN A 140 17.71 -7.30 12.68
C GLN A 140 16.92 -6.84 11.47
N LYS A 141 16.56 -7.77 10.58
CA LYS A 141 15.62 -7.49 9.50
C LYS A 141 14.21 -7.34 10.08
N ARG A 142 13.37 -6.56 9.41
CA ARG A 142 11.95 -6.42 9.74
C ARG A 142 11.12 -6.73 8.50
N ARG A 143 10.13 -7.62 8.63
CA ARG A 143 9.18 -8.01 7.59
C ARG A 143 7.77 -7.57 7.97
N LEU A 144 7.07 -7.00 7.00
CA LEU A 144 5.70 -6.52 7.13
C LEU A 144 4.97 -6.93 5.87
N LEU A 145 3.84 -7.61 6.02
CA LEU A 145 3.00 -8.01 4.92
C LEU A 145 1.91 -6.96 4.74
N VAL A 146 1.70 -6.49 3.52
CA VAL A 146 0.73 -5.44 3.20
C VAL A 146 -0.33 -6.02 2.28
N PHE A 147 -1.58 -5.96 2.72
CA PHE A 147 -2.76 -6.29 1.92
C PHE A 147 -3.55 -5.04 1.61
N LEU A 148 -4.22 -5.03 0.46
CA LEU A 148 -5.13 -3.97 0.05
C LEU A 148 -6.55 -4.51 -0.01
N TYR A 149 -7.44 -3.93 0.79
CA TYR A 149 -8.86 -4.26 0.79
C TYR A 149 -9.69 -3.09 0.28
N CYS A 150 -10.74 -3.39 -0.46
CA CYS A 150 -11.76 -2.41 -0.84
C CYS A 150 -13.16 -3.01 -0.76
N ASN A 151 -14.16 -2.15 -0.71
CA ASN A 151 -15.54 -2.61 -0.83
C ASN A 151 -15.82 -3.14 -2.24
N THR A 152 -16.74 -4.09 -2.42
CA THR A 152 -17.15 -4.57 -3.75
C THR A 152 -17.83 -3.48 -4.60
N ASP A 153 -18.37 -2.44 -3.97
CA ASP A 153 -18.95 -1.26 -4.64
C ASP A 153 -17.89 -0.21 -5.07
N ALA A 154 -16.65 -0.33 -4.60
CA ALA A 154 -15.53 0.52 -4.96
C ALA A 154 -14.89 -0.05 -6.21
N TRP A 155 -15.35 0.44 -7.38
CA TRP A 155 -14.85 -0.06 -8.64
C TRP A 155 -13.61 0.73 -9.06
N PRO A 156 -12.57 0.07 -9.57
CA PRO A 156 -11.38 0.71 -10.14
C PRO A 156 -11.73 1.63 -11.33
N LEU A 157 -11.14 2.82 -11.40
CA LEU A 157 -11.39 3.79 -12.49
C LEU A 157 -10.55 3.53 -13.74
N LEU A 158 -9.37 2.96 -13.54
CA LEU A 158 -8.57 2.40 -14.62
C LEU A 158 -9.12 0.99 -14.88
N GLY A 159 -8.91 0.42 -16.09
CA GLY A 159 -9.38 -0.92 -16.51
C GLY A 159 -8.84 -2.13 -15.72
N VAL A 160 -8.50 -1.86 -14.45
CA VAL A 160 -8.27 -2.69 -13.29
C VAL A 160 -7.03 -3.53 -13.50
N THR A 161 -5.97 -3.23 -12.76
CA THR A 161 -4.74 -4.02 -12.65
C THR A 161 -3.62 -3.79 -13.68
N SER A 162 -3.29 -2.57 -14.11
CA SER A 162 -2.01 -2.38 -14.82
C SER A 162 -0.75 -2.80 -14.02
N MET A 163 -0.90 -3.31 -12.78
CA MET A 163 0.18 -3.74 -11.90
C MET A 163 -0.04 -5.05 -11.12
N GLU A 164 -1.18 -5.75 -11.24
CA GLU A 164 -1.26 -7.10 -10.63
C GLU A 164 -0.51 -8.10 -11.51
N TYR A 165 0.58 -8.66 -10.98
CA TYR A 165 1.31 -9.84 -11.47
C TYR A 165 1.15 -10.17 -12.97
N GLY A 166 1.80 -9.38 -13.84
CA GLY A 166 2.03 -9.76 -15.23
C GLY A 166 0.79 -9.81 -16.14
N ASN A 167 -0.37 -9.33 -15.69
CA ASN A 167 -1.61 -9.41 -16.46
C ASN A 167 -2.10 -8.03 -16.91
N ILE A 168 -1.59 -7.61 -18.07
CA ILE A 168 -1.91 -6.35 -18.75
C ILE A 168 -3.18 -6.57 -19.57
N GLY A 169 -4.35 -6.57 -18.94
CA GLY A 169 -5.63 -6.78 -19.61
C GLY A 169 -6.82 -6.30 -18.76
N PRO A 170 -7.98 -6.01 -19.39
CA PRO A 170 -9.18 -5.62 -18.66
C PRO A 170 -9.58 -6.73 -17.68
N VAL A 171 -9.99 -6.37 -16.46
CA VAL A 171 -10.59 -7.34 -15.54
C VAL A 171 -11.88 -7.91 -16.14
N ASP A 172 -11.92 -9.23 -16.27
CA ASP A 172 -13.15 -9.97 -16.51
C ASP A 172 -13.89 -10.26 -15.19
N TRP A 173 -15.12 -10.77 -15.30
CA TRP A 173 -15.99 -11.02 -14.16
C TRP A 173 -15.45 -12.10 -13.21
N ASP A 174 -14.82 -13.14 -13.75
CA ASP A 174 -14.27 -14.24 -12.96
C ASP A 174 -13.11 -13.76 -12.12
N ARG A 175 -12.25 -12.91 -12.68
CA ARG A 175 -11.16 -12.26 -11.97
C ARG A 175 -11.68 -11.34 -10.88
N PHE A 176 -12.67 -10.48 -11.18
CA PHE A 176 -13.30 -9.62 -10.17
C PHE A 176 -13.82 -10.45 -8.99
N THR A 177 -14.61 -11.47 -9.26
CA THR A 177 -15.24 -12.29 -8.22
C THR A 177 -14.24 -13.17 -7.45
N SER A 178 -13.15 -13.63 -8.09
CA SER A 178 -12.08 -14.41 -7.43
C SER A 178 -11.35 -13.66 -6.32
N THR A 179 -11.45 -12.32 -6.32
CA THR A 179 -10.84 -11.45 -5.31
C THR A 179 -11.75 -11.15 -4.12
N ILE A 180 -13.01 -11.63 -4.15
CA ILE A 180 -13.94 -11.45 -3.03
C ILE A 180 -13.52 -12.37 -1.88
N VAL A 181 -13.39 -11.77 -0.70
CA VAL A 181 -12.98 -12.45 0.53
C VAL A 181 -14.11 -12.50 1.56
N ARG A 182 -15.10 -11.61 1.45
CA ARG A 182 -16.33 -11.60 2.27
C ARG A 182 -17.47 -10.90 1.53
N GLY A 183 -18.71 -11.34 1.75
CA GLY A 183 -19.91 -10.73 1.17
C GLY A 183 -20.10 -11.04 -0.32
N GLU A 184 -20.83 -10.18 -1.03
CA GLU A 184 -21.28 -10.42 -2.41
C GLU A 184 -20.74 -9.39 -3.41
N ALA A 185 -20.59 -9.83 -4.65
CA ALA A 185 -20.30 -8.95 -5.77
C ALA A 185 -21.47 -8.00 -6.04
N THR A 186 -21.20 -6.82 -6.57
CA THR A 186 -22.23 -5.90 -7.06
C THR A 186 -21.92 -5.48 -8.48
N LEU A 187 -22.96 -5.42 -9.32
CA LEU A 187 -22.90 -4.83 -10.66
C LEU A 187 -23.15 -3.31 -10.65
N PHE A 188 -23.45 -2.75 -9.48
CA PHE A 188 -23.81 -1.35 -9.29
C PHE A 188 -22.74 -0.68 -8.43
N PRO A 189 -21.64 -0.18 -9.04
CA PRO A 189 -20.64 0.57 -8.31
C PRO A 189 -21.22 1.81 -7.67
N LYS A 190 -20.75 2.13 -6.47
CA LYS A 190 -21.04 3.43 -5.85
C LYS A 190 -20.05 4.45 -6.39
N MET A 191 -20.58 5.55 -6.91
CA MET A 191 -19.82 6.72 -7.34
C MET A 191 -19.85 7.78 -6.25
N GLU A 192 -18.68 8.26 -5.84
CA GLU A 192 -18.53 9.40 -4.93
C GLU A 192 -17.79 10.54 -5.61
N SER A 193 -18.06 11.78 -5.20
CA SER A 193 -17.30 12.94 -5.66
C SER A 193 -15.97 12.99 -4.89
N VAL A 194 -14.96 12.32 -5.44
CA VAL A 194 -13.64 12.16 -4.82
C VAL A 194 -12.54 12.72 -5.73
N GLN A 195 -11.50 13.30 -5.14
CA GLN A 195 -10.33 13.72 -5.89
C GLN A 195 -9.58 12.50 -6.42
N VAL A 196 -9.18 12.54 -7.69
CA VAL A 196 -8.49 11.44 -8.37
C VAL A 196 -7.30 12.01 -9.13
N CYS A 197 -6.15 11.36 -9.01
CA CYS A 197 -5.05 11.52 -9.96
C CYS A 197 -4.80 10.18 -10.64
N LEU A 198 -4.49 10.21 -11.94
CA LEU A 198 -4.15 8.99 -12.68
C LEU A 198 -2.63 8.93 -12.82
N PRO A 199 -1.96 7.85 -12.40
CA PRO A 199 -0.51 7.70 -12.52
C PRO A 199 -0.13 7.41 -13.98
N VAL A 200 -0.10 8.45 -14.80
CA VAL A 200 0.24 8.39 -16.24
C VAL A 200 1.68 8.85 -16.48
N PRO A 201 2.37 8.29 -17.50
CA PRO A 201 1.93 7.21 -18.38
C PRO A 201 2.01 5.83 -17.68
N PHE A 202 1.15 4.89 -18.10
CA PHE A 202 0.96 3.59 -17.42
C PHE A 202 2.04 2.54 -17.72
N ASP A 203 2.95 2.84 -18.64
CA ASP A 203 3.92 1.93 -19.25
C ASP A 203 5.30 1.94 -18.59
N LYS A 204 5.52 2.81 -17.59
CA LYS A 204 6.78 2.85 -16.83
C LYS A 204 6.78 1.75 -15.75
N PRO A 205 7.65 0.71 -15.84
CA PRO A 205 7.76 -0.30 -14.81
C PRO A 205 8.35 0.32 -13.54
N GLY A 206 7.68 0.10 -12.41
CA GLY A 206 8.23 0.37 -11.08
C GLY A 206 7.53 1.51 -10.35
N TYR A 207 6.45 1.20 -9.64
CA TYR A 207 6.03 1.94 -8.45
C TYR A 207 6.91 1.56 -7.24
N VAL A 208 8.22 1.44 -7.47
CA VAL A 208 9.19 1.11 -6.44
C VAL A 208 9.69 2.44 -5.88
N PHE A 209 9.59 2.62 -4.56
CA PHE A 209 10.14 3.75 -3.80
C PHE A 209 11.68 3.75 -3.78
N GLU A 210 12.32 3.27 -4.85
CA GLU A 210 13.76 3.18 -4.98
C GLU A 210 14.31 4.50 -5.51
N GLU A 211 15.21 5.11 -4.74
CA GLU A 211 16.21 5.96 -5.36
C GLU A 211 17.03 5.07 -6.32
N LYS A 212 17.36 5.59 -7.49
CA LYS A 212 18.41 5.02 -8.36
C LYS A 212 19.78 5.20 -7.70
N VAL A 213 19.98 4.68 -6.50
CA VAL A 213 21.32 4.50 -5.94
C VAL A 213 21.80 3.17 -6.50
N PRO A 214 22.82 3.15 -7.38
CA PRO A 214 23.38 1.88 -7.84
C PRO A 214 23.79 1.07 -6.62
N ILE A 215 23.31 -0.17 -6.54
CA ILE A 215 23.81 -1.15 -5.58
C ILE A 215 25.24 -1.44 -6.02
N THR A 216 26.21 -0.71 -5.48
CA THR A 216 27.60 -1.13 -5.53
C THR A 216 27.71 -2.31 -4.58
N SER A 217 27.63 -3.54 -5.10
CA SER A 217 27.98 -4.70 -4.29
C SER A 217 29.44 -4.54 -3.89
N SER A 218 29.72 -4.39 -2.61
CA SER A 218 31.08 -4.44 -2.07
C SER A 218 31.65 -5.87 -2.01
N HIS A 219 31.08 -6.79 -2.80
CA HIS A 219 31.69 -8.08 -3.05
C HIS A 219 32.66 -7.90 -4.20
N GLU A 220 33.89 -7.52 -3.86
CA GLU A 220 35.03 -7.95 -4.63
C GLU A 220 34.91 -9.47 -4.81
N ASP A 221 34.85 -9.90 -6.06
CA ASP A 221 34.91 -11.29 -6.48
C ASP A 221 36.28 -11.83 -6.04
N PRO A 222 36.39 -12.71 -5.02
CA PRO A 222 37.66 -13.33 -4.71
C PRO A 222 37.84 -14.52 -5.65
N LYS A 223 38.20 -14.24 -6.90
CA LYS A 223 38.81 -15.20 -7.84
C LYS A 223 40.33 -14.99 -7.77
N ASN A 224 41.23 -15.95 -7.61
CA ASN A 224 41.23 -17.40 -7.86
C ASN A 224 40.39 -17.87 -9.05
#